data_AF-A0A7Z9G1T0-F1
#
_entry.id   AF-A0A7Z9G1T0-F1
#
_cell.length_a   1.000
_cell.length_b   1.000
_cell.length_c   1.000
_cell.angle_alpha   90.00
_cell.angle_beta   90.00
_cell.angle_gamma   90.00
#
_symmetry.space_group_name_H-M   'P 1'
#
loop_
_entity.id
_entity.type
_entity.pdbx_description
1 polymer ?
#
loop_
_entity_poly.entity_id
_entity_poly.type
_entity_poly.pdbx_seq_one_letter_code
_entity_poly.pdbx_strand_id
1 'polypeptide(L)'
;MADAEQTETNQWKGSMRTTPNDRKIIVSSIDFPIVNNIGQSICRYELVENNQIVKTEVETYELQFYKANEMELLLTNAGFSNIRIIKAFEHGKTPDKNDKVVVYKCSK
;
A
#
# COMPACT_ATOMS: atom_id res chain seq x y z
N MET A 1 6.18 -6.18 20.81
CA MET A 1 4.89 -5.49 20.59
C MET A 1 5.25 -4.13 20.05
N ALA A 2 5.08 -3.93 18.75
CA ALA A 2 5.36 -2.65 18.10
C ALA A 2 4.01 -2.02 17.80
N ASP A 3 3.80 -0.81 18.30
CA ASP A 3 2.64 0.02 18.01
C ASP A 3 2.48 0.10 16.49
N ALA A 4 1.48 -0.60 15.96
CA ALA A 4 0.97 -0.30 14.64
C ALA A 4 0.44 1.13 14.73
N GLU A 5 0.96 2.05 13.91
CA GLU A 5 0.34 3.35 13.69
C GLU A 5 -1.16 3.11 13.54
N GLN A 6 -1.92 3.64 14.50
CA GLN A 6 -3.36 3.51 14.56
C GLN A 6 -3.93 4.28 13.37
N THR A 7 -3.91 3.63 12.21
CA THR A 7 -4.52 4.15 11.01
C THR A 7 -6.01 4.08 11.30
N GLU A 8 -6.72 5.21 11.28
CA GLU A 8 -8.16 5.21 11.51
C GLU A 8 -8.84 4.33 10.45
N THR A 9 -9.15 3.09 10.84
CA THR A 9 -9.90 2.12 10.04
C THR A 9 -11.40 2.36 10.20
N ASN A 10 -12.20 1.85 9.27
CA ASN A 10 -13.67 2.04 9.24
C ASN A 10 -14.11 3.50 9.10
N GLN A 11 -13.26 4.36 8.53
CA GLN A 11 -13.60 5.75 8.24
C GLN A 11 -13.40 6.03 6.75
N TRP A 12 -14.40 6.64 6.12
CA TRP A 12 -14.27 7.13 4.76
C TRP A 12 -13.36 8.35 4.73
N LYS A 13 -12.28 8.25 3.96
CA LYS A 13 -11.34 9.33 3.69
C LYS A 13 -11.60 9.86 2.29
N GLY A 14 -11.55 11.17 2.13
CA GLY A 14 -11.87 11.85 0.88
C GLY A 14 -10.71 12.71 0.39
N SER A 15 -10.49 12.75 -0.91
CA SER A 15 -9.67 13.80 -1.54
C SER A 15 -10.22 14.16 -2.91
N MET A 16 -9.84 15.34 -3.41
CA MET A 16 -10.24 15.80 -4.74
C MET A 16 -9.01 16.30 -5.49
N ARG A 17 -8.99 16.08 -6.81
CA ARG A 17 -8.00 16.63 -7.73
C ARG A 17 -8.70 17.28 -8.91
N THR A 18 -8.27 18.48 -9.27
CA THR A 18 -8.71 19.15 -10.50
C THR A 18 -7.77 18.77 -11.63
N THR A 19 -8.33 18.38 -12.76
CA THR A 19 -7.59 18.12 -14.00
C THR A 19 -7.29 19.42 -14.76
N PRO A 20 -6.35 19.44 -15.72
CA PRO A 20 -6.10 20.63 -16.54
C PRO A 20 -7.31 21.16 -17.33
N ASN A 21 -8.36 20.36 -17.53
CA ASN A 21 -9.58 20.73 -18.24
C ASN A 21 -10.74 21.07 -17.28
N ASP A 22 -10.45 21.53 -16.06
CA ASP A 22 -11.40 21.90 -14.99
C ASP A 22 -12.34 20.78 -14.50
N ARG A 23 -12.17 19.55 -14.99
CA ARG A 23 -12.85 18.37 -14.45
C ARG A 23 -12.29 18.01 -13.09
N LYS A 24 -13.09 17.37 -12.23
CA LYS A 24 -12.66 16.96 -10.90
C LYS A 24 -12.67 15.44 -10.80
N ILE A 25 -11.67 14.88 -10.14
CA ILE A 25 -11.67 13.49 -9.70
C ILE A 25 -11.82 13.52 -8.18
N ILE A 26 -12.93 12.99 -7.69
CA ILE A 26 -13.17 12.77 -6.25
C ILE A 26 -12.76 11.34 -5.94
N VAL A 27 -11.95 11.17 -4.91
CA VAL A 27 -11.52 9.88 -4.39
C VAL A 27 -12.11 9.71 -3.00
N SER A 28 -12.85 8.63 -2.78
CA SER A 28 -13.33 8.19 -1.48
C SER A 28 -12.75 6.82 -1.18
N SER A 29 -12.06 6.65 -0.06
CA SER A 29 -11.48 5.36 0.32
C SER A 29 -11.81 4.98 1.76
N ILE A 30 -11.85 3.68 2.04
CA ILE A 30 -12.01 3.14 3.39
C ILE A 30 -11.07 1.95 3.56
N ASP A 31 -10.35 1.95 4.69
CA ASP A 31 -9.49 0.85 5.11
C ASP A 31 -10.20 0.07 6.23
N PHE A 32 -10.24 -1.26 6.11
CA PHE A 32 -10.80 -2.13 7.15
C PHE A 32 -9.71 -2.59 8.14
N PRO A 33 -10.09 -3.04 9.36
CA PRO A 33 -9.16 -3.64 10.29
C PRO A 33 -8.41 -4.83 9.67
N ILE A 34 -7.11 -4.91 9.95
CA ILE A 34 -6.29 -6.04 9.51
C ILE A 34 -6.68 -7.28 10.31
N VAL A 35 -7.02 -8.37 9.61
CA VAL A 35 -7.35 -9.67 10.21
C VAL A 35 -6.43 -10.72 9.60
N ASN A 36 -5.74 -11.50 10.43
CA ASN A 36 -4.80 -12.55 9.98
C ASN A 36 -3.72 -12.02 9.01
N ASN A 37 -3.18 -10.83 9.30
CA ASN A 37 -2.22 -10.12 8.45
C ASN A 37 -2.75 -9.76 7.05
N ILE A 38 -4.06 -9.81 6.83
CA ILE A 38 -4.70 -9.36 5.58
C ILE A 38 -5.40 -8.04 5.86
N GLY A 39 -5.03 -7.00 5.13
CA GLY A 39 -5.75 -5.72 5.09
C GLY A 39 -6.59 -5.62 3.84
N GLN A 40 -7.77 -5.03 3.97
CA GLN A 40 -8.68 -4.79 2.86
C GLN A 40 -9.03 -3.30 2.77
N SER A 41 -9.19 -2.81 1.55
CA SER A 41 -9.68 -1.45 1.33
C SER A 41 -10.59 -1.36 0.11
N ILE A 42 -11.46 -0.36 0.12
CA ILE A 42 -12.29 0.01 -1.03
C ILE A 42 -11.90 1.43 -1.43
N CYS A 43 -11.65 1.64 -2.72
CA CYS A 43 -11.41 2.95 -3.33
C CYS A 43 -12.50 3.22 -4.38
N ARG A 44 -13.20 4.35 -4.25
CA ARG A 44 -14.18 4.84 -5.21
C ARG A 44 -13.67 6.12 -5.84
N TYR A 45 -13.68 6.16 -7.16
CA TYR A 45 -13.29 7.30 -7.98
C TYR A 45 -14.49 7.83 -8.74
N GLU A 46 -14.72 9.13 -8.69
CA GLU A 46 -15.81 9.80 -9.38
C GLU A 46 -15.25 10.94 -10.24
N LEU A 47 -15.44 10.86 -11.56
CA LEU A 47 -15.14 11.94 -12.49
C LEU A 47 -16.35 12.88 -12.54
N VAL A 48 -16.12 14.15 -12.20
CA VAL A 48 -17.12 15.21 -12.21
C VAL A 48 -16.82 16.21 -13.33
N GLU A 49 -17.79 16.40 -14.21
CA GLU A 49 -17.79 17.39 -15.28
C GLU A 49 -19.09 18.19 -15.21
N ASN A 50 -19.02 19.52 -15.34
CA ASN A 50 -20.21 20.40 -15.29
C ASN A 50 -21.13 20.14 -14.07
N ASN A 51 -20.53 19.92 -12.90
CA ASN A 51 -21.21 19.57 -11.64
C ASN A 51 -22.04 18.27 -11.68
N GLN A 52 -21.74 17.36 -12.62
CA GLN A 52 -22.33 16.03 -12.70
C GLN A 52 -21.25 14.94 -12.62
N ILE A 53 -21.54 13.86 -11.90
CA ILE A 53 -20.71 12.65 -11.96
C ILE A 53 -20.97 11.99 -13.31
N VAL A 54 -19.94 11.95 -14.15
CA VAL A 54 -20.03 11.37 -15.51
C VAL A 54 -19.45 9.96 -15.58
N LYS A 55 -18.61 9.58 -14.60
CA LYS A 55 -18.04 8.23 -14.52
C LYS A 55 -17.70 7.89 -13.07
N THR A 56 -17.91 6.62 -12.72
CA THR A 56 -17.48 6.05 -11.44
C THR A 56 -16.66 4.79 -11.69
N GLU A 57 -15.65 4.58 -10.85
CA GLU A 57 -14.86 3.35 -10.77
C GLU A 57 -14.70 2.95 -9.30
N VAL A 58 -14.78 1.64 -9.03
CA VAL A 58 -14.61 1.09 -7.69
C VAL A 58 -13.56 -0.01 -7.77
N GLU A 59 -12.56 0.11 -6.93
CA GLU A 59 -11.50 -0.88 -6.76
C GLU A 59 -11.52 -1.42 -5.34
N THR A 60 -11.28 -2.71 -5.21
CA THR A 60 -11.11 -3.39 -3.93
C THR A 60 -9.70 -3.96 -3.86
N TYR A 61 -8.99 -3.66 -2.78
CA TYR A 61 -7.63 -4.15 -2.56
C TYR A 61 -7.62 -5.13 -1.40
N GLU A 62 -6.83 -6.19 -1.56
CA GLU A 62 -6.47 -7.11 -0.48
C GLU A 62 -4.94 -7.21 -0.42
N LEU A 63 -4.38 -6.86 0.73
CA LEU A 63 -2.94 -6.81 0.95
C LEU A 63 -2.55 -7.77 2.07
N GLN A 64 -1.65 -8.69 1.74
CA GLN A 64 -1.01 -9.55 2.73
C GLN A 64 0.22 -8.84 3.30
N PHE A 65 0.24 -8.66 4.61
CA PHE A 65 1.36 -8.11 5.35
C PHE A 65 2.28 -9.23 5.82
N TYR A 66 3.58 -9.03 5.65
CA TYR A 66 4.61 -9.92 6.13
C TYR A 66 5.59 -9.16 7.01
N LYS A 67 5.98 -9.76 8.13
CA LYS A 67 7.15 -9.32 8.88
C LYS A 67 8.42 -9.69 8.11
N ALA A 68 9.51 -8.96 8.37
CA ALA A 68 10.78 -9.21 7.69
C ALA A 68 11.26 -10.66 7.86
N ASN A 69 11.14 -11.23 9.06
CA ASN A 69 11.52 -12.62 9.34
C ASN A 69 10.63 -13.65 8.61
N GLU A 70 9.35 -13.34 8.38
CA GLU A 70 8.44 -14.20 7.62
C GLU A 70 8.86 -14.25 6.14
N MET A 71 9.20 -13.09 5.55
CA MET A 71 9.72 -13.03 4.18
C MET A 71 11.06 -13.74 4.02
N GLU A 72 11.99 -13.58 4.97
CA GLU A 72 13.28 -14.29 4.96
C GLU A 72 13.10 -15.81 5.00
N LEU A 73 12.16 -16.30 5.83
CA LEU A 73 11.83 -17.73 5.89
C LEU A 73 11.23 -18.22 4.58
N LEU A 74 10.29 -17.47 3.98
CA LEU A 74 9.68 -17.81 2.69
C LEU A 74 10.71 -17.87 1.57
N LEU A 75 11.61 -16.89 1.51
CA LEU A 75 12.70 -16.86 0.53
C LEU A 75 13.65 -18.05 0.72
N THR A 76 14.02 -18.36 1.96
CA THR A 76 14.88 -19.52 2.28
C THR A 76 14.22 -20.83 1.86
N ASN A 77 12.93 -21.01 2.18
CA ASN A 77 12.17 -22.20 1.80
C ASN A 77 11.97 -22.34 0.28
N ALA A 78 11.97 -21.22 -0.45
CA ALA A 78 11.95 -21.20 -1.90
C ALA A 78 13.33 -21.52 -2.54
N GLY A 79 14.36 -21.76 -1.72
CA GLY A 79 15.72 -22.09 -2.14
C GLY A 79 16.62 -20.89 -2.40
N PHE A 80 16.24 -19.69 -1.95
CA PHE A 80 17.12 -18.53 -2.04
C PHE A 80 18.11 -18.48 -0.87
N SER A 81 19.29 -17.97 -1.16
CA SER A 81 20.40 -17.76 -0.24
C SER A 81 20.94 -16.32 -0.36
N ASN A 82 21.86 -15.93 0.53
CA ASN A 82 22.44 -14.59 0.59
C ASN A 82 21.38 -13.47 0.67
N ILE A 83 20.29 -13.71 1.40
CA ILE A 83 19.16 -12.78 1.51
C ILE A 83 19.63 -11.52 2.26
N ARG A 84 19.48 -10.37 1.61
CA ARG A 84 19.78 -9.05 2.19
C ARG A 84 18.63 -8.09 1.92
N ILE A 85 18.28 -7.32 2.92
CA ILE A 85 17.33 -6.21 2.78
C ILE A 85 18.14 -4.94 2.49
N ILE A 86 17.83 -4.28 1.37
CA ILE A 86 18.48 -3.02 0.95
C ILE A 86 17.45 -1.90 0.86
N LYS A 87 17.89 -0.66 1.09
CA LYS A 87 17.08 0.55 0.96
C LYS A 87 16.63 0.70 -0.48
N ALA A 88 15.33 0.96 -0.67
CA ALA A 88 14.82 1.18 -2.02
C ALA A 88 15.47 2.44 -2.63
N PHE A 89 15.80 2.36 -3.93
CA PHE A 89 16.38 3.45 -4.72
C PHE A 89 17.78 3.94 -4.27
N GLU A 90 18.38 3.36 -3.22
CA GLU A 90 19.72 3.71 -2.74
C GLU A 90 20.62 2.47 -2.66
N HIS A 91 21.53 2.35 -3.61
CA HIS A 91 22.41 1.18 -3.68
C HIS A 91 23.35 1.10 -2.46
N GLY A 92 23.44 -0.11 -1.87
CA GLY A 92 24.40 -0.41 -0.81
C GLY A 92 24.02 0.09 0.59
N LYS A 93 22.83 0.70 0.76
CA LYS A 93 22.35 1.13 2.09
C LYS A 93 21.36 0.14 2.68
N THR A 94 21.37 0.04 4.01
CA THR A 94 20.35 -0.66 4.78
C THR A 94 19.15 0.26 4.98
N PRO A 95 17.91 -0.24 4.88
CA PRO A 95 16.75 0.56 5.23
C PRO A 95 16.76 0.95 6.72
N ASP A 96 16.19 2.11 7.01
CA ASP A 96 15.86 2.54 8.37
C ASP A 96 14.35 2.45 8.62
N LYS A 97 13.93 2.66 9.88
CA LYS A 97 12.54 2.52 10.32
C LYS A 97 11.56 3.47 9.61
N ASN A 98 12.03 4.53 8.97
CA ASN A 98 11.18 5.50 8.27
C ASN A 98 11.06 5.17 6.77
N ASP A 99 11.77 4.16 6.28
CA ASP A 99 11.66 3.73 4.88
C ASP A 99 10.32 3.07 4.62
N LYS A 100 9.59 3.62 3.63
CA LYS A 100 8.30 3.08 3.19
C LYS A 100 8.43 1.87 2.27
N VAL A 101 9.61 1.65 1.70
CA VAL A 101 9.87 0.60 0.72
C VAL A 101 11.21 -0.04 1.03
N VAL A 102 11.23 -1.37 1.02
CA VAL A 102 12.44 -2.18 1.16
C VAL A 102 12.56 -3.13 -0.03
N VAL A 103 13.79 -3.51 -0.38
CA VAL A 103 14.06 -4.44 -1.48
C VAL A 103 14.82 -5.65 -0.94
N TYR A 104 14.36 -6.85 -1.28
CA TYR A 104 15.08 -8.09 -1.00
C TYR A 104 15.99 -8.44 -2.17
N LYS A 105 17.29 -8.52 -1.89
CA LYS A 105 18.31 -9.03 -2.83
C LYS A 105 18.74 -10.42 -2.36
N CYS A 106 18.59 -11.42 -3.23
CA CYS A 106 18.95 -12.81 -2.95
C CYS A 106 19.38 -13.53 -4.24
N SER A 107 19.98 -14.70 -4.09
CA SER A 107 20.43 -15.58 -5.18
C SER A 107 19.88 -16.99 -4.96
N LYS A 108 19.50 -17.70 -6.02
CA LYS A 108 19.11 -19.11 -5.93
C LYS A 108 20.35 -20.00 -5.82
#